data_AF-A0A945P947-F1
#
_entry.id   AF-A0A945P947-F1
#
_cell.length_a   1.000
_cell.length_b   1.000
_cell.length_c   1.000
_cell.angle_alpha   90.00
_cell.angle_beta   90.00
_cell.angle_gamma   90.00
#
_symmetry.space_group_name_H-M   'P 1'
#
loop_
_entity.id
_entity.type
_entity.pdbx_description
1 polymer ?
#
loop_
_entity_poly.entity_id
_entity_poly.type
_entity_poly.pdbx_seq_one_letter_code
_entity_poly.pdbx_strand_id
1 'polypeptide(L)'
;MPSLKMPSLKIKGRLNGGFGAVCMVLAILVGVTIWEISGVAKINQRIVDLRVPTSAASLGMVNGLNASLAALRGFMITGNPAFKQQRAAIWSDIDGIKANMDKLSSHWT
;
A
#
# COMPACT_ATOMS: atom_id res chain seq x y z
N MET A 1 -13.02 11.35 -64.95
CA MET A 1 -12.59 11.29 -63.53
C MET A 1 -13.62 12.03 -62.70
N PRO A 2 -14.38 11.36 -61.81
CA PRO A 2 -15.36 12.06 -60.99
C PRO A 2 -14.64 12.86 -59.91
N SER A 3 -14.82 14.19 -59.94
CA SER A 3 -14.34 15.12 -58.93
C SER A 3 -15.06 14.86 -57.61
N LEU A 4 -14.31 14.49 -56.58
CA LEU A 4 -14.79 14.42 -55.19
C LEU A 4 -15.23 15.81 -54.74
N LYS A 5 -16.53 16.10 -54.85
CA LYS A 5 -17.14 17.29 -54.27
C LYS A 5 -17.03 17.20 -52.76
N MET A 6 -16.14 17.99 -52.16
CA MET A 6 -16.10 18.19 -50.72
C MET A 6 -17.41 18.88 -50.29
N PRO A 7 -18.24 18.27 -49.42
CA PRO A 7 -19.46 18.90 -48.95
C PRO A 7 -19.13 20.21 -48.22
N SER A 8 -19.76 21.31 -48.62
CA SER A 8 -19.60 22.64 -48.03
C SER A 8 -20.24 22.67 -46.64
N LEU A 9 -19.51 22.21 -45.64
CA LEU A 9 -19.91 22.29 -44.23
C LEU A 9 -20.08 23.76 -43.84
N LYS A 10 -21.30 24.13 -43.43
CA LYS A 10 -21.61 25.45 -42.86
C LYS A 10 -20.60 25.77 -41.75
N ILE A 11 -20.22 27.04 -41.57
CA ILE A 11 -19.23 27.49 -40.57
C ILE A 11 -19.51 26.90 -39.18
N LYS A 12 -20.79 26.77 -38.81
CA LYS A 12 -21.24 26.09 -37.57
C LYS A 12 -20.79 24.63 -37.45
N GLY A 13 -20.78 23.86 -38.54
CA GLY A 13 -20.34 22.47 -38.57
C GLY A 13 -18.82 22.32 -38.43
N ARG A 14 -18.03 23.25 -38.98
CA ARG A 14 -16.57 23.26 -38.80
C ARG A 14 -16.18 23.60 -37.35
N LEU A 15 -16.90 24.54 -36.72
CA LEU A 15 -16.70 24.91 -35.32
C LEU A 15 -17.07 23.76 -34.37
N ASN A 16 -18.26 23.16 -34.55
CA ASN A 16 -18.70 22.04 -33.70
C ASN A 16 -17.85 20.78 -33.91
N GLY A 17 -17.34 20.54 -35.12
CA GLY A 17 -16.42 19.42 -35.39
C GLY A 17 -15.09 19.58 -34.65
N GLY A 18 -14.49 20.78 -34.69
CA GLY A 18 -13.25 21.07 -33.96
C GLY A 18 -13.45 20.99 -32.44
N PHE A 19 -14.52 21.59 -31.92
CA PHE A 19 -14.84 21.51 -30.49
C PHE A 19 -15.12 20.07 -30.05
N GLY A 20 -15.87 19.30 -30.84
CA GLY A 20 -16.15 17.89 -30.59
C GLY A 20 -14.90 17.03 -30.57
N ALA A 21 -13.93 17.29 -31.46
CA ALA A 21 -12.65 16.58 -31.46
C ALA A 21 -11.86 16.84 -30.17
N VAL A 22 -11.82 18.09 -29.69
CA VAL A 22 -11.15 18.43 -28.42
C VAL A 22 -11.85 17.76 -27.24
N CYS A 23 -13.18 17.78 -27.19
CA CYS A 23 -13.95 17.08 -26.16
C CYS A 23 -13.71 15.57 -26.18
N MET A 24 -13.61 14.97 -27.36
CA MET A 24 -13.35 13.54 -27.52
C MET A 24 -11.96 13.16 -27.01
N VAL A 25 -10.93 13.94 -27.34
CA VAL A 25 -9.56 13.72 -26.83
C VAL A 25 -9.53 13.83 -25.31
N LEU A 26 -10.21 14.82 -24.72
CA LEU A 26 -10.35 14.97 -23.28
C LEU A 26 -11.04 13.76 -22.63
N ALA A 27 -12.14 13.28 -23.21
CA ALA A 27 -12.87 12.11 -22.70
C ALA A 27 -12.00 10.84 -22.71
N ILE A 28 -11.22 10.63 -23.77
CA ILE A 28 -10.29 9.50 -23.88
C ILE A 28 -9.20 9.61 -22.81
N LEU A 29 -8.58 10.78 -22.66
CA LEU A 29 -7.53 11.00 -21.65
C LEU A 29 -8.02 10.71 -20.23
N VAL A 30 -9.19 11.24 -19.88
CA VAL A 30 -9.81 10.99 -18.57
C VAL A 30 -10.14 9.51 -18.40
N GLY A 31 -10.69 8.85 -19.42
CA GLY A 31 -10.98 7.42 -19.39
C GLY A 31 -9.75 6.56 -19.15
N VAL A 32 -8.65 6.83 -19.87
CA VAL A 32 -7.36 6.14 -19.67
C VAL A 32 -6.83 6.37 -18.26
N THR A 33 -6.91 7.60 -17.76
CA THR A 33 -6.45 7.96 -16.41
C THR A 33 -7.22 7.18 -15.34
N ILE A 34 -8.55 7.08 -15.45
CA ILE A 34 -9.38 6.31 -14.52
C ILE A 34 -9.04 4.80 -14.56
N TRP A 35 -8.76 4.28 -15.75
CA TRP A 35 -8.33 2.89 -15.91
C TRP A 35 -6.99 2.64 -15.20
N GLU A 36 -5.98 3.48 -15.43
CA GLU A 36 -4.68 3.36 -14.76
C GLU A 36 -4.79 3.47 -13.24
N ILE A 37 -5.59 4.42 -12.73
CA ILE A 37 -5.83 4.58 -11.28
C ILE A 37 -6.40 3.30 -10.66
N SER A 38 -7.27 2.58 -11.37
CA SER A 38 -7.86 1.33 -10.89
C SER A 38 -6.80 0.21 -10.76
N GLY A 39 -5.74 0.24 -11.59
CA GLY A 39 -4.57 -0.63 -11.45
C GLY A 39 -3.69 -0.24 -10.26
N VAL A 40 -3.47 1.07 -10.06
CA VAL A 40 -2.68 1.62 -8.94
C VAL A 40 -3.33 1.34 -7.59
N ALA A 41 -4.66 1.41 -7.49
CA ALA A 41 -5.39 1.12 -6.24
C ALA A 41 -5.09 -0.30 -5.70
N LYS A 42 -5.00 -1.30 -6.58
CA LYS A 42 -4.67 -2.69 -6.21
C LYS A 42 -3.23 -2.85 -5.68
N ILE A 43 -2.29 -2.07 -6.22
CA ILE A 43 -0.89 -2.06 -5.77
C ILE A 43 -0.78 -1.34 -4.42
N ASN A 44 -1.48 -0.22 -4.26
CA ASN A 44 -1.50 0.55 -3.01
C ASN A 44 -2.08 -0.29 -1.85
N GLN A 45 -3.14 -1.06 -2.12
CA GLN A 45 -3.74 -1.96 -1.14
C GLN A 45 -2.75 -3.04 -0.66
N ARG A 46 -1.95 -3.66 -1.55
CA ARG A 46 -0.88 -4.60 -1.13
C ARG A 46 0.21 -3.92 -0.30
N ILE A 47 0.55 -2.67 -0.56
CA ILE A 47 1.57 -1.95 0.22
C ILE A 47 1.07 -1.68 1.64
N VAL A 48 -0.17 -1.20 1.78
CA VAL A 48 -0.78 -0.88 3.07
C VAL A 48 -1.08 -2.15 3.88
N ASP A 49 -1.63 -3.18 3.25
CA ASP A 49 -2.11 -4.37 3.97
C ASP A 49 -1.02 -5.41 4.26
N LEU A 50 0.14 -5.32 3.58
CA LEU A 50 1.20 -6.32 3.71
C LEU A 50 2.53 -5.73 4.17
N ARG A 51 3.04 -4.69 3.52
CA ARG A 51 4.41 -4.20 3.76
C ARG A 51 4.52 -3.33 5.02
N VAL A 52 3.51 -2.49 5.28
CA VAL A 52 3.42 -1.69 6.50
C VAL A 52 3.31 -2.59 7.74
N PRO A 53 2.36 -3.53 7.84
CA PRO A 53 2.24 -4.39 9.01
C PRO A 53 3.42 -5.36 9.16
N THR A 54 4.04 -5.83 8.08
CA THR A 54 5.28 -6.66 8.15
C THR A 54 6.44 -5.87 8.76
N SER A 55 6.63 -4.61 8.34
CA SER A 55 7.67 -3.74 8.92
C SER A 55 7.40 -3.44 10.39
N ALA A 56 6.16 -3.12 10.73
CA ALA A 56 5.75 -2.85 12.11
C ALA A 56 5.92 -4.09 13.02
N ALA A 57 5.54 -5.28 12.55
CA ALA A 57 5.74 -6.53 13.28
C ALA A 57 7.23 -6.84 13.48
N SER A 58 8.08 -6.58 12.47
CA SER A 58 9.53 -6.76 12.59
C SER A 58 10.14 -5.84 13.66
N LEU A 59 9.76 -4.56 13.65
CA LEU A 59 10.16 -3.60 14.67
C LEU A 59 9.66 -4.00 16.07
N GLY A 60 8.43 -4.52 16.14
CA GLY A 60 7.85 -5.06 17.37
C GLY A 60 8.68 -6.20 17.96
N MET A 61 9.15 -7.16 17.14
CA MET A 61 10.03 -8.24 17.60
C MET A 61 11.37 -7.70 18.14
N VAL A 62 12.01 -6.77 17.43
CA VAL A 62 13.29 -6.17 17.88
C VAL A 62 13.11 -5.44 19.21
N ASN A 63 12.02 -4.69 19.36
CA ASN A 63 11.69 -4.03 20.63
C ASN A 63 11.47 -5.04 21.76
N GLY A 64 10.72 -6.10 21.51
CA GLY A 64 10.51 -7.18 22.47
C GLY A 64 11.83 -7.85 22.89
N LEU A 65 12.72 -8.15 21.94
CA LEU A 65 14.04 -8.73 22.24
C LEU A 65 14.88 -7.80 23.11
N ASN A 66 14.92 -6.52 22.78
CA ASN A 66 15.64 -5.51 23.57
C ASN A 66 15.04 -5.35 24.98
N ALA A 67 13.71 -5.33 25.10
CA ALA A 67 13.04 -5.27 26.39
C ALA A 67 13.32 -6.53 27.24
N SER A 68 13.29 -7.70 26.61
CA SER A 68 13.60 -8.99 27.24
C SER A 68 15.04 -9.02 27.74
N LEU A 69 15.98 -8.47 26.96
CA LEU A 69 17.39 -8.30 27.33
C LEU A 69 17.56 -7.30 28.48
N ALA A 70 16.84 -6.18 28.47
CA ALA A 70 16.85 -5.20 29.56
C ALA A 70 16.35 -5.82 30.87
N ALA A 71 15.26 -6.60 30.82
CA ALA A 71 14.75 -7.33 31.97
C ALA A 71 15.78 -8.34 32.50
N LEU A 72 16.45 -9.08 31.61
CA LEU A 72 17.52 -10.00 32.02
C LEU A 72 18.69 -9.27 32.71
N ARG A 73 19.14 -8.16 32.14
CA ARG A 73 20.20 -7.34 32.74
C ARG A 73 19.78 -6.80 34.11
N GLY A 74 18.54 -6.30 34.23
CA GLY A 74 17.97 -5.86 35.50
C GLY A 74 17.94 -6.96 36.56
N PHE A 75 17.55 -8.18 36.15
CA PHE A 75 17.60 -9.36 37.03
C PHE A 75 19.02 -9.69 37.49
N MET A 76 20.01 -9.68 36.59
CA MET A 76 21.40 -10.02 36.94
C MET A 76 22.02 -9.04 37.94
N ILE A 77 21.64 -7.76 37.88
CA ILE A 77 22.18 -6.73 38.78
C ILE A 77 21.47 -6.75 40.14
N THR A 78 20.15 -6.92 40.15
CA THR A 78 19.32 -6.73 41.36
C THR A 78 18.89 -8.03 42.03
N GLY A 79 18.93 -9.16 41.32
CA GLY A 79 18.33 -10.42 41.74
C GLY A 79 16.81 -10.39 41.86
N ASN A 80 16.14 -9.29 41.49
CA ASN A 80 14.72 -9.10 41.74
C ASN A 80 13.87 -10.03 40.84
N PRO A 81 13.07 -10.96 41.39
CA PRO A 81 12.28 -11.91 40.60
C PRO A 81 11.21 -11.25 39.71
N ALA A 82 10.83 -10.00 39.98
CA ALA A 82 9.91 -9.24 39.12
C ALA A 82 10.41 -9.17 37.66
N PHE A 83 11.72 -9.07 37.45
CA PHE A 83 12.32 -9.07 36.11
C PHE A 83 12.14 -10.41 35.36
N LYS A 84 12.02 -11.54 36.07
CA LYS A 84 11.69 -12.83 35.44
C LYS A 84 10.24 -12.85 34.94
N GLN A 85 9.32 -12.32 35.75
CA GLN A 85 7.90 -12.21 35.35
C GLN A 85 7.75 -11.25 34.17
N GLN A 86 8.43 -10.10 34.22
CA GLN A 86 8.45 -9.13 33.13
C GLN A 86 9.01 -9.76 31.84
N ARG A 87 10.10 -10.53 31.93
CA ARG A 87 10.65 -11.23 30.77
C ARG A 87 9.66 -12.25 30.19
N ALA A 88 8.95 -13.01 31.03
CA ALA A 88 7.94 -13.95 30.57
C ALA A 88 6.77 -13.26 29.85
N ALA A 89 6.30 -12.12 30.37
CA ALA A 89 5.28 -11.30 29.70
C ALA A 89 5.76 -10.79 28.33
N ILE A 90 7.00 -10.29 28.25
CA ILE A 90 7.58 -9.82 26.98
C ILE A 90 7.67 -10.96 25.94
N TRP A 91 8.00 -12.19 26.36
CA TRP A 91 8.01 -13.33 25.43
C TRP A 91 6.62 -13.70 24.94
N SER A 92 5.59 -13.62 25.79
CA SER A 92 4.20 -13.80 25.37
C SER A 92 3.79 -12.75 24.31
N ASP A 93 4.24 -11.50 24.44
CA ASP A 93 3.97 -10.45 23.45
C ASP A 93 4.70 -10.73 22.12
N ILE A 94 5.96 -11.18 22.18
CA ILE A 94 6.73 -11.58 20.99
C ILE A 94 6.05 -12.74 20.26
N ASP A 95 5.49 -13.72 20.99
CA ASP A 95 4.76 -14.84 20.38
C ASP A 95 3.52 -14.36 19.62
N GLY A 96 2.80 -13.37 20.16
CA GLY A 96 1.68 -12.72 19.47
C GLY A 96 2.11 -12.00 18.19
N ILE A 97 3.23 -11.25 18.24
CA ILE A 97 3.80 -10.56 17.08
C ILE A 97 4.26 -11.57 16.02
N LYS A 98 4.88 -12.68 16.45
CA LYS A 98 5.29 -13.77 15.58
C LYS A 98 4.11 -14.42 14.87
N ALA A 99 3.02 -14.71 15.59
CA ALA A 99 1.80 -15.25 14.97
C ALA A 99 1.20 -14.31 13.92
N ASN A 100 1.28 -12.99 14.13
CA ASN A 100 0.87 -12.01 13.12
C ASN A 100 1.81 -11.99 11.91
N MET A 101 3.12 -12.10 12.13
CA MET A 101 4.10 -12.23 11.05
C MET A 101 3.88 -13.50 10.22
N ASP A 102 3.60 -14.63 10.88
CA ASP A 102 3.32 -15.91 10.22
C ASP A 102 2.05 -15.83 9.34
N LYS A 103 1.07 -15.01 9.71
CA LYS A 103 -0.11 -14.72 8.86
C LYS A 103 0.25 -13.85 7.66
N LEU A 104 1.02 -12.78 7.89
CA LEU A 104 1.45 -11.87 6.82
C LEU A 104 2.35 -12.57 5.79
N SER A 105 3.19 -13.50 6.24
CA SER A 105 4.14 -14.20 5.37
C SER A 105 3.49 -15.10 4.33
N SER A 106 2.29 -15.62 4.61
CA SER A 106 1.51 -16.42 3.66
C SER A 106 1.14 -15.69 2.36
N HIS A 107 1.26 -14.36 2.32
CA HIS A 107 0.90 -13.52 1.18
C HIS A 107 2.10 -12.75 0.59
N TRP A 108 3.35 -13.16 0.88
CA TRP A 108 4.58 -12.48 0.41
C TRP A 108 4.91 -12.64 -1.09
N THR A 109 3.97 -13.06 -1.93
CA THR A 109 4.07 -13.21 -3.39
C THR A 109 2.94 -12.46 -4.10
#